data_AF-A0A085JK58-F1
#
_entry.id   AF-A0A085JK58-F1
#
_cell.length_a   1.000
_cell.length_b   1.000
_cell.length_c   1.000
_cell.angle_alpha   90.00
_cell.angle_beta   90.00
_cell.angle_gamma   90.00
#
_symmetry.space_group_name_H-M   'P 1'
#
loop_
_entity.id
_entity.type
_entity.pdbx_description
1 polymer ?
#
loop_
_entity_poly.entity_id
_entity_poly.type
_entity_poly.pdbx_seq_one_letter_code
_entity_poly.pdbx_strand_id
1 'polypeptide(L)'
;MTNAQWLGDYRAEGYELYHLGLYPGVVAGEGSVYCEVYRIDATTLGELDALRTRGGEYTRRLISTPYGSAWMYIYQRPVAGRQRIDSGDWLERD
;
A
#
# COMPACT_ATOMS: atom_id res chain seq x y z
N MET A 1 -17.59 -7.41 12.18
CA MET A 1 -17.49 -6.01 12.65
C MET A 1 -16.09 -5.53 12.34
N THR A 2 -15.93 -4.77 11.27
CA THR A 2 -14.61 -4.34 10.79
C THR A 2 -14.16 -3.14 11.62
N ASN A 3 -13.50 -3.38 12.76
CA ASN A 3 -12.90 -2.32 13.56
C ASN A 3 -11.60 -1.85 12.88
N ALA A 4 -11.75 -1.04 11.83
CA ALA A 4 -10.65 -0.28 11.25
C ALA A 4 -10.73 1.15 11.80
N GLN A 5 -9.83 1.49 12.73
CA GLN A 5 -9.69 2.84 13.24
C GLN A 5 -8.70 3.60 12.35
N TRP A 6 -9.15 4.65 11.68
CA TRP A 6 -8.27 5.59 10.99
C TRP A 6 -7.36 6.28 12.02
N LEU A 7 -6.05 6.19 11.84
CA LEU A 7 -5.05 6.82 12.70
C LEU A 7 -4.60 8.17 12.14
N GLY A 8 -4.47 8.25 10.81
CA GLY A 8 -4.08 9.46 10.10
C GLY A 8 -3.45 9.16 8.74
N ASP A 9 -3.13 10.23 8.02
CA ASP A 9 -2.37 10.17 6.79
C ASP A 9 -0.87 9.91 7.03
N TYR A 10 -0.22 9.28 6.05
CA TYR A 10 1.19 8.94 6.06
C TYR A 10 1.75 8.97 4.65
N ARG A 11 2.85 9.70 4.46
CA ARG A 11 3.57 9.72 3.19
C ARG A 11 4.74 8.76 3.24
N ALA A 12 4.68 7.69 2.46
CA ALA A 12 5.73 6.71 2.34
C ALA A 12 6.73 7.15 1.26
N GLU A 13 7.91 7.62 1.67
CA GLU A 13 9.02 7.95 0.76
C GLU A 13 9.77 6.69 0.32
N GLY A 14 10.34 6.72 -0.89
CA GLY A 14 11.01 5.57 -1.49
C GLY A 14 10.02 4.57 -2.10
N TYR A 15 8.82 5.04 -2.46
CA TYR A 15 7.77 4.24 -3.07
C TYR A 15 7.14 4.98 -4.23
N GLU A 16 6.75 4.24 -5.25
CA GLU A 16 6.06 4.77 -6.42
C GLU A 16 4.70 4.09 -6.56
N LEU A 17 3.69 4.87 -6.96
CA LEU A 17 2.34 4.38 -7.18
C LEU A 17 2.14 4.13 -8.68
N TYR A 18 1.68 2.93 -9.02
CA TYR A 18 1.38 2.55 -10.41
C TYR A 18 -0.08 2.17 -10.55
N HIS A 19 -0.67 2.55 -11.69
CA HIS A 19 -2.01 2.15 -12.06
C HIS A 19 -1.99 0.75 -12.68
N LEU A 20 -2.44 -0.27 -11.94
CA LEU A 20 -2.50 -1.67 -12.41
C LEU A 20 -3.79 -1.97 -13.19
N GLY A 21 -4.65 -0.96 -13.42
CA GLY A 21 -5.92 -1.07 -14.13
C GLY A 21 -7.11 -0.86 -13.21
N LEU A 22 -7.42 -1.85 -12.36
CA LEU A 22 -8.54 -1.77 -11.41
C LEU A 22 -8.10 -1.41 -9.99
N TYR A 23 -6.80 -1.41 -9.72
CA TYR A 23 -6.24 -1.17 -8.39
C TYR A 23 -4.85 -0.51 -8.46
N PRO A 24 -4.46 0.24 -7.42
CA PRO A 24 -3.11 0.75 -7.28
C PRO A 24 -2.11 -0.36 -6.97
N GLY A 25 -0.90 -0.23 -7.52
CA GLY A 25 0.26 -1.04 -7.21
C GLY A 25 1.36 -0.16 -6.66
N VAL A 26 1.67 -0.30 -5.37
CA VAL A 26 2.83 0.39 -4.78
C VAL A 26 4.07 -0.45 -5.04
N VAL A 27 5.12 0.14 -5.62
CA VAL A 27 6.43 -0.49 -5.77
C VAL A 27 7.48 0.30 -5.02
N ALA A 28 8.58 -0.34 -4.61
CA ALA A 28 9.71 0.38 -4.05
C ALA A 28 10.45 1.14 -5.17
N GLY A 29 10.74 2.41 -4.95
CA GLY A 29 11.27 3.34 -5.95
C GLY A 29 11.87 4.59 -5.32
N GLU A 30 11.98 5.68 -6.07
CA GLU A 30 12.48 6.98 -5.57
C GLU A 30 11.37 8.02 -5.34
N GLY A 31 10.10 7.66 -5.60
CA GLY A 31 8.96 8.54 -5.40
C GLY A 31 8.48 8.61 -3.95
N SER A 32 7.31 9.22 -3.78
CA SER A 32 6.55 9.17 -2.54
C SER A 32 5.14 8.71 -2.83
N VAL A 33 4.55 7.90 -1.95
CA VAL A 33 3.14 7.51 -2.03
C VAL A 33 2.39 8.06 -0.84
N TYR A 34 1.23 8.65 -1.10
CA TYR A 34 0.29 9.05 -0.05
C TYR A 34 -0.52 7.84 0.38
N CYS A 35 -0.51 7.57 1.68
CA CYS A 35 -1.15 6.42 2.29
C CYS A 35 -1.92 6.86 3.54
N GLU A 36 -2.85 6.03 3.97
CA GLU A 36 -3.54 6.23 5.24
C GLU A 36 -3.29 5.04 6.13
N VAL A 37 -3.02 5.31 7.41
CA VAL A 37 -2.74 4.27 8.40
C VAL A 37 -4.03 3.95 9.13
N TYR A 38 -4.46 2.69 9.03
CA TYR A 38 -5.61 2.18 9.75
C TYR A 38 -5.14 1.13 10.76
N ARG A 39 -5.59 1.27 12.01
CA ARG A 39 -5.47 0.24 13.03
C ARG A 39 -6.60 -0.76 12.85
N ILE A 40 -6.25 -1.97 12.48
CA ILE A 40 -7.17 -3.10 12.35
C ILE A 40 -6.82 -4.21 13.34
N ASP A 41 -7.81 -5.04 13.65
CA ASP A 41 -7.62 -6.22 14.49
C ASP A 41 -6.75 -7.28 13.79
N ALA A 42 -6.06 -8.11 14.57
CA ALA A 42 -5.17 -9.14 14.05
C ALA A 42 -5.92 -10.16 13.18
N THR A 43 -7.19 -10.42 13.49
CA THR A 43 -8.07 -11.29 12.69
C THR A 43 -8.30 -10.71 11.29
N THR A 44 -8.65 -9.42 11.19
CA THR A 44 -8.86 -8.75 9.90
C THR A 44 -7.57 -8.69 9.08
N LEU A 45 -6.42 -8.44 9.72
CA LEU A 45 -5.13 -8.50 9.05
C LEU A 45 -4.84 -9.89 8.49
N GLY A 46 -5.13 -10.95 9.26
CA GLY A 46 -4.94 -12.33 8.83
C GLY A 46 -5.80 -12.71 7.62
N GLU A 47 -7.07 -12.28 7.58
CA GLU A 47 -7.93 -12.52 6.41
C GLU A 47 -7.44 -11.75 5.17
N LEU A 48 -7.02 -10.49 5.35
CA LEU A 48 -6.46 -9.68 4.27
C LEU A 48 -5.15 -10.29 3.72
N ASP A 49 -4.28 -10.77 4.61
CA ASP A 49 -3.05 -11.45 4.24
C ASP A 49 -3.33 -12.75 3.48
N ALA A 50 -4.30 -13.56 3.94
CA ALA A 50 -4.70 -14.78 3.25
C ALA A 50 -5.24 -14.51 1.83
N LEU A 51 -5.93 -13.39 1.63
CA LEU A 51 -6.42 -12.94 0.32
C LEU A 51 -5.29 -12.41 -0.59
N ARG A 52 -4.37 -11.59 -0.06
CA ARG A 52 -3.34 -10.88 -0.83
C ARG A 52 -2.07 -11.72 -1.09
N THR A 53 -1.68 -12.55 -0.14
CA THR A 53 -0.46 -13.39 -0.21
C THR A 53 -0.65 -14.64 -1.07
N ARG A 54 -1.91 -15.06 -1.31
CA ARG A 54 -2.22 -16.26 -2.13
C ARG A 54 -1.66 -16.21 -3.55
N GLY A 55 -1.47 -15.02 -4.12
CA GLY A 55 -0.93 -14.83 -5.48
C GLY A 55 0.59 -14.62 -5.55
N GLY A 56 1.26 -14.43 -4.42
CA GLY A 56 2.70 -14.08 -4.37
C GLY A 56 3.06 -12.79 -5.12
N GLU A 57 2.08 -11.92 -5.39
CA GLU A 57 2.27 -10.70 -6.20
C GLU A 57 2.71 -9.51 -5.34
N TYR A 58 2.44 -9.60 -4.04
CA TYR A 58 2.71 -8.57 -3.04
C TYR A 58 3.58 -9.15 -1.92
N THR A 59 4.57 -8.38 -1.49
CA THR A 59 5.32 -8.61 -0.27
C THR A 59 4.83 -7.68 0.82
N ARG A 60 4.65 -8.21 2.03
CA ARG A 60 4.45 -7.38 3.22
C ARG A 60 5.79 -6.77 3.64
N ARG A 61 5.81 -5.45 3.84
CA ARG A 61 6.94 -4.73 4.41
C ARG A 61 6.48 -3.97 5.62
N LEU A 62 7.24 -4.07 6.69
CA LEU A 62 6.98 -3.30 7.88
C LEU A 62 7.57 -1.90 7.68
N ILE A 63 6.73 -0.88 7.73
CA ILE A 63 7.13 0.52 7.68
C ILE A 63 6.93 1.16 9.05
N SER A 64 7.83 2.06 9.41
CA SER A 64 7.71 2.84 10.65
C SER A 64 6.90 4.09 10.33
N THR A 65 5.74 4.24 10.96
CA THR A 65 4.87 5.42 10.83
C THR A 65 4.81 6.15 12.18
N PRO A 66 4.44 7.44 12.22
CA PRO A 66 4.28 8.16 13.49
C PRO A 66 3.22 7.53 14.41
N TYR A 67 2.32 6.70 13.88
CA TYR A 67 1.30 5.98 14.63
C TYR A 67 1.76 4.58 15.10
N GLY A 68 2.99 4.18 14.79
CA GLY A 68 3.58 2.88 15.08
C GLY A 68 4.01 2.11 13.83
N SER A 69 4.35 0.84 13.99
CA SER A 69 4.72 -0.02 12.88
C SER A 69 3.48 -0.45 12.09
N ALA A 70 3.46 -0.20 10.79
CA ALA A 70 2.37 -0.57 9.91
C ALA A 70 2.85 -1.58 8.85
N TRP A 71 1.96 -2.50 8.46
CA TRP A 71 2.22 -3.41 7.35
C TRP A 71 1.79 -2.77 6.05
N MET A 72 2.73 -2.64 5.12
CA MET A 72 2.50 -2.15 3.77
C MET A 72 2.68 -3.29 2.77
N TYR A 73 1.79 -3.38 1.79
CA TYR A 73 1.88 -4.39 0.73
C TYR A 73 2.53 -3.77 -0.51
N ILE A 74 3.74 -4.21 -0.81
CA ILE A 74 4.52 -3.75 -1.96
C ILE A 74 4.39 -4.77 -3.08
N TYR A 75 3.96 -4.31 -4.24
CA TYR A 75 3.91 -5.08 -5.46
C TYR A 75 5.34 -5.37 -5.94
N GLN A 76 5.65 -6.65 -6.15
CA GLN A 76 7.01 -7.09 -6.53
C GLN A 76 7.13 -7.48 -8.00
N ARG A 77 6.01 -7.51 -8.73
CA ARG A 77 5.99 -7.87 -10.15
C ARG A 77 6.35 -6.66 -11.02
N PRO A 78 6.88 -6.88 -12.23
CA PRO A 78 7.22 -5.78 -13.13
C PRO A 78 5.98 -4.96 -13.46
N VAL A 79 6.10 -3.64 -13.28
CA VAL A 79 5.11 -2.63 -13.68
C VAL A 79 5.45 -2.00 -15.03
N ALA A 80 6.32 -2.66 -15.81
CA ALA A 80 6.74 -2.19 -17.12
C ALA A 80 5.53 -1.95 -18.04
N GLY A 81 5.38 -0.71 -18.53
CA GLY A 81 4.27 -0.29 -19.38
C GLY A 81 3.01 0.18 -18.63
N ARG A 82 3.04 0.25 -17.29
CA ARG A 82 1.94 0.79 -16.50
C ARG A 82 2.12 2.29 -16.25
N GLN A 83 1.01 3.01 -16.17
CA GLN A 83 1.02 4.44 -15.87
C GLN A 83 1.49 4.66 -14.43
N ARG A 84 2.62 5.34 -14.28
CA ARG A 84 3.09 5.83 -12.98
C ARG A 84 2.26 7.05 -12.59
N ILE A 85 1.85 7.09 -11.34
CA ILE A 85 1.21 8.25 -10.72
C ILE A 85 2.32 8.99 -9.96
N ASP A 86 2.78 10.10 -10.53
CA ASP A 86 3.91 10.89 -9.99
C ASP A 86 3.55 11.57 -8.66
N SER A 87 2.30 12.02 -8.53
CA SER A 87 1.75 12.61 -7.31
C SER A 87 1.76 11.64 -6.13
N GLY A 88 1.84 10.32 -6.38
CA GLY A 88 1.78 9.31 -5.34
C GLY A 88 0.42 9.14 -4.69
N ASP A 89 -0.59 9.88 -5.14
CA ASP A 89 -1.94 9.86 -4.63
C ASP A 89 -2.88 9.20 -5.65
N TRP A 90 -3.63 8.20 -5.20
CA TRP A 90 -4.55 7.47 -6.07
C TRP A 90 -5.75 8.32 -6.52
N LEU A 91 -6.16 9.30 -5.71
CA LEU A 91 -7.25 10.22 -6.04
C LEU A 91 -6.79 11.24 -7.09
N GLU A 92 -5.53 11.65 -7.05
CA GLU A 92 -4.92 12.56 -8.03
C GLU A 92 -4.34 11.81 -9.25
N ARG A 93 -5.15 10.94 -9.84
CA ARG A 93 -4.81 10.21 -11.08
C ARG A 93 -5.03 11.01 -12.37
N ASP A 94 -5.28 12.32 -12.26
CA ASP A 94 -5.55 13.27 -13.35
C ASP A 94 -4.33 14.14 -13.66
#